data_AF-A0A976JNW2-F1
#
_entry.id   AF-A0A976JNW2-F1
#
_cell.length_a   1.000
_cell.length_b   1.000
_cell.length_c   1.000
_cell.angle_alpha   90.00
_cell.angle_beta   90.00
_cell.angle_gamma   90.00
#
_symmetry.space_group_name_H-M   'P 1'
#
loop_
_entity.id
_entity.type
_entity.pdbx_description
1 polymer ?
#
loop_
_entity_poly.entity_id
_entity_poly.type
_entity_poly.pdbx_seq_one_letter_code
_entity_poly.pdbx_strand_id
1 'polypeptide(L)'
;MSENYFRSALIPRYIFPFVGGFLYAAGFPMTFAPNFFLFPIIGITLLFSSLGFVHENAERSLFQQCLSLLAFSVSYCLLGYYWIPYTLTEFGEIPFPFNYTLGVLFSLIIVPQFWVFIFGHMLLKKFNFKSSYFVSSTSRRNMLFALALTLVEYFTPQQFPAHLGHPWLQFSPYLGLAPLFGTPLFSFISYWIAFALIGF
;
A
#
# COMPACT_ATOMS: atom_id res chain seq x y z
N MET A 1 6.65 -0.71 -32.55
CA MET A 1 6.64 -0.22 -31.14
C MET A 1 8.07 -0.37 -30.62
N SER A 2 8.79 0.71 -30.31
CA SER A 2 10.23 0.64 -30.02
C SER A 2 10.51 0.10 -28.61
N GLU A 3 11.68 -0.51 -28.42
CA GLU A 3 12.16 -1.07 -27.14
C GLU A 3 12.14 -0.03 -25.99
N ASN A 4 12.36 1.25 -26.32
CA ASN A 4 12.28 2.37 -25.38
C ASN A 4 10.87 2.61 -24.82
N TYR A 5 9.82 2.28 -25.59
CA TYR A 5 8.44 2.39 -25.14
C TYR A 5 8.07 1.29 -24.14
N PHE A 6 8.63 0.09 -24.30
CA PHE A 6 8.44 -1.00 -23.32
C PHE A 6 9.14 -0.68 -21.99
N ARG A 7 10.38 -0.17 -22.04
CA ARG A 7 11.12 0.22 -20.82
C ARG A 7 10.46 1.38 -20.08
N SER A 8 9.97 2.40 -20.80
CA SER A 8 9.28 3.55 -20.17
C SER A 8 7.95 3.15 -19.52
N ALA A 9 7.32 2.09 -20.00
CA ALA A 9 6.07 1.56 -19.45
C ALA A 9 6.28 0.64 -18.24
N LEU A 10 7.32 -0.20 -18.22
CA LEU A 10 7.52 -1.22 -17.19
C LEU A 10 7.95 -0.65 -15.83
N ILE A 11 8.82 0.36 -15.83
CA ILE A 11 9.39 0.97 -14.62
C ILE A 11 8.28 1.51 -13.69
N PRO A 12 7.42 2.45 -14.12
CA PRO A 12 6.36 2.97 -13.26
C PRO A 12 5.28 1.94 -12.93
N ARG A 13 5.11 0.90 -13.75
CA ARG A 13 4.03 -0.09 -13.57
C ARG A 13 4.35 -1.16 -12.55
N TYR A 14 5.59 -1.65 -12.52
CA TYR A 14 5.95 -2.82 -11.70
C TYR A 14 7.17 -2.59 -10.82
N ILE A 15 8.16 -1.82 -11.29
CA ILE A 15 9.37 -1.55 -10.49
C ILE A 15 9.03 -0.58 -9.35
N PHE A 16 8.26 0.47 -9.62
CA PHE A 16 7.83 1.42 -8.58
C PHE A 16 7.05 0.75 -7.45
N PRO A 17 5.98 -0.02 -7.69
CA PRO A 17 5.29 -0.69 -6.59
C PRO A 17 6.19 -1.71 -5.88
N PHE A 18 7.04 -2.44 -6.60
CA PHE A 18 7.99 -3.36 -5.98
C PHE A 18 8.98 -2.64 -5.04
N VAL A 19 9.61 -1.55 -5.48
CA VAL A 19 10.44 -0.71 -4.59
C VAL A 19 9.60 -0.12 -3.45
N GLY A 20 8.36 0.28 -3.75
CA GLY A 20 7.43 0.83 -2.79
C GLY A 20 7.12 -0.14 -1.64
N GLY A 21 7.00 -1.44 -1.92
CA GLY A 21 6.78 -2.45 -0.88
C GLY A 21 7.98 -2.63 0.05
N PHE A 22 9.22 -2.51 -0.45
CA PHE A 22 10.41 -2.48 0.39
C PHE A 22 10.46 -1.25 1.29
N LEU A 23 10.18 -0.07 0.72
CA LEU A 23 10.09 1.17 1.50
C LEU A 23 8.96 1.07 2.54
N TYR A 24 7.84 0.47 2.19
CA TYR A 24 6.75 0.24 3.12
C TYR A 24 7.16 -0.64 4.29
N ALA A 25 7.79 -1.79 4.05
CA ALA A 25 8.37 -2.62 5.12
C ALA A 25 9.35 -1.84 6.00
N ALA A 26 10.20 -1.02 5.38
CA ALA A 26 11.28 -0.32 6.07
C ALA A 26 10.84 0.80 7.02
N GLY A 27 9.54 1.14 7.08
CA GLY A 27 9.01 2.02 8.13
C GLY A 27 8.55 1.29 9.39
N PHE A 28 8.55 -0.04 9.41
CA PHE A 28 8.16 -0.84 10.56
C PHE A 28 9.40 -1.43 11.27
N PRO A 29 9.28 -1.83 12.55
CA PRO A 29 10.39 -2.43 13.28
C PRO A 29 10.94 -3.69 12.60
N MET A 30 12.25 -3.72 12.38
CA MET A 30 13.00 -4.88 11.89
C MET A 30 14.18 -5.14 12.83
N THR A 31 14.63 -6.40 12.94
CA THR A 31 15.71 -6.75 13.87
C THR A 31 17.10 -6.32 13.37
N PHE A 32 17.25 -6.04 12.08
CA PHE A 32 18.54 -5.84 11.42
C PHE A 32 18.73 -4.45 10.79
N ALA A 33 17.73 -3.58 10.85
CA ALA A 33 17.80 -2.24 10.26
C ALA A 33 16.94 -1.24 11.04
N PRO A 34 17.33 0.05 11.10
CA PRO A 34 16.48 1.09 11.66
C PRO A 34 15.22 1.28 10.81
N ASN A 35 14.15 1.73 11.45
CA ASN A 35 12.92 2.13 10.75
C ASN A 35 12.94 3.62 10.40
N PHE A 36 12.23 4.02 9.35
CA PHE A 36 12.06 5.42 8.98
C PHE A 36 10.62 5.74 8.59
N PHE A 37 9.97 6.61 9.37
CA PHE A 37 8.53 6.86 9.25
C PHE A 37 8.02 7.36 7.89
N LEU A 38 8.87 8.03 7.10
CA LEU A 38 8.46 8.51 5.77
C LEU A 38 8.48 7.41 4.72
N PHE A 39 9.22 6.32 4.92
CA PHE A 39 9.33 5.28 3.88
C PHE A 39 7.98 4.64 3.53
N PRO A 40 7.06 4.36 4.46
CA PRO A 40 5.72 3.89 4.11
C PRO A 40 4.90 4.89 3.31
N ILE A 41 5.01 6.18 3.60
CA ILE A 41 4.35 7.23 2.82
C ILE A 41 4.88 7.24 1.38
N ILE A 42 6.20 7.16 1.21
CA ILE A 42 6.85 7.07 -0.11
C ILE A 42 6.46 5.76 -0.81
N GLY A 43 6.41 4.65 -0.09
CA GLY A 43 6.01 3.34 -0.63
C GLY A 43 4.59 3.35 -1.18
N ILE A 44 3.65 3.94 -0.44
CA ILE A 44 2.27 4.15 -0.89
C ILE A 44 2.20 5.13 -2.05
N THR A 45 3.01 6.20 -2.04
CA THR A 45 3.12 7.14 -3.17
C THR A 45 3.49 6.39 -4.46
N LEU A 46 4.50 5.51 -4.39
CA LEU A 46 4.93 4.70 -5.53
C LEU A 46 3.86 3.71 -5.98
N LEU A 47 3.20 3.01 -5.05
CA LEU A 47 2.09 2.10 -5.37
C LEU A 47 0.97 2.83 -6.11
N PHE A 48 0.44 3.92 -5.54
CA PHE A 48 -0.71 4.60 -6.12
C PHE A 48 -0.40 5.36 -7.40
N SER A 49 0.86 5.80 -7.60
CA SER A 49 1.30 6.31 -8.91
C SER A 49 1.21 5.25 -10.02
N SER A 50 1.41 3.97 -9.67
CA SER A 50 1.36 2.85 -10.63
C SER A 50 -0.06 2.41 -10.99
N LEU A 51 -1.01 2.55 -10.06
CA LEU A 51 -2.41 2.14 -10.23
C LEU A 51 -3.18 3.01 -11.24
N GLY A 52 -2.68 4.22 -11.53
CA GLY A 52 -3.21 5.07 -12.60
C GLY A 52 -4.61 5.64 -12.34
N PHE A 53 -5.02 5.76 -11.08
CA PHE A 53 -6.29 6.41 -10.72
C PHE A 53 -6.28 7.94 -10.92
N VAL A 54 -5.10 8.53 -11.05
CA VAL A 54 -4.84 9.99 -11.14
C VAL A 54 -5.14 10.56 -12.53
N HIS A 55 -4.86 9.78 -13.58
CA HIS A 55 -4.86 10.27 -14.96
C HIS A 55 -5.98 9.61 -15.76
N GLU A 56 -7.06 10.35 -16.02
CA GLU A 56 -8.21 9.90 -16.82
C GLU A 56 -7.81 9.38 -18.21
N ASN A 57 -6.72 9.89 -18.79
CA ASN A 57 -6.24 9.49 -20.12
C ASN A 57 -5.34 8.24 -20.13
N ALA A 58 -5.04 7.66 -18.96
CA ALA A 58 -4.11 6.53 -18.83
C ALA A 58 -4.64 5.44 -17.88
N GLU A 59 -5.96 5.22 -17.88
CA GLU A 59 -6.57 4.19 -17.04
C GLU A 59 -5.91 2.82 -17.24
N ARG A 60 -5.52 2.21 -16.13
CA ARG A 60 -4.92 0.87 -16.11
C ARG A 60 -6.01 -0.18 -16.04
N SER A 61 -5.80 -1.30 -16.74
CA SER A 61 -6.72 -2.44 -16.62
C SER A 61 -6.66 -3.02 -15.20
N LEU A 62 -7.75 -3.66 -14.75
CA LEU A 62 -7.79 -4.33 -13.44
C LEU A 62 -6.62 -5.31 -13.27
N PHE A 63 -6.31 -6.07 -14.31
CA PHE A 63 -5.19 -7.00 -14.30
C PHE A 63 -3.86 -6.31 -13.99
N GLN A 64 -3.62 -5.14 -14.60
CA GLN A 64 -2.40 -4.36 -14.33
C GLN A 64 -2.38 -3.83 -12.90
N GLN A 65 -3.51 -3.34 -12.39
CA GLN A 65 -3.62 -2.85 -11.00
C GLN A 65 -3.36 -3.99 -10.00
N CYS A 66 -3.93 -5.18 -10.25
CA CYS A 66 -3.67 -6.38 -9.44
C CYS A 66 -2.19 -6.76 -9.47
N LEU A 67 -1.56 -6.75 -10.65
CA LEU A 67 -0.15 -7.10 -10.79
C LEU A 67 0.77 -6.08 -10.11
N SER A 68 0.45 -4.78 -10.16
CA SER A 68 1.14 -3.75 -9.40
C SER A 68 1.01 -3.96 -7.89
N LEU A 69 -0.19 -4.27 -7.40
CA LEU A 69 -0.40 -4.57 -5.98
C LEU A 69 0.34 -5.84 -5.56
N LEU A 70 0.36 -6.88 -6.40
CA LEU A 70 1.14 -8.09 -6.15
C LEU A 70 2.64 -7.79 -6.08
N ALA A 71 3.17 -6.98 -7.00
CA ALA A 71 4.57 -6.58 -6.98
C ALA A 71 4.93 -5.86 -5.66
N PHE A 72 4.09 -4.93 -5.22
CA PHE A 72 4.23 -4.26 -3.92
C PHE A 72 4.14 -5.25 -2.75
N SER A 73 3.17 -6.16 -2.78
CA SER A 73 2.92 -7.09 -1.69
C SER A 73 4.03 -8.13 -1.55
N VAL A 74 4.62 -8.57 -2.66
CA VAL A 74 5.74 -9.52 -2.66
C VAL A 74 6.96 -8.89 -2.00
N SER A 75 7.40 -7.70 -2.41
CA SER A 75 8.56 -7.05 -1.78
C SER A 75 8.31 -6.66 -0.32
N TYR A 76 7.08 -6.21 -0.02
CA TYR A 76 6.65 -5.97 1.35
C TYR A 76 6.71 -7.25 2.20
N CYS A 77 6.26 -8.39 1.66
CA CYS A 77 6.33 -9.67 2.34
C CYS A 77 7.78 -10.16 2.53
N LEU A 78 8.62 -10.02 1.51
CA LEU A 78 10.02 -10.45 1.55
C LEU A 78 10.80 -9.72 2.65
N LEU A 79 10.56 -8.42 2.85
CA LEU A 79 11.30 -7.62 3.84
C LEU A 79 10.56 -7.44 5.17
N GLY A 80 9.25 -7.21 5.16
CA GLY A 80 8.45 -6.99 6.37
C GLY A 80 8.10 -8.30 7.11
N TYR A 81 8.10 -9.42 6.39
CA TYR A 81 7.67 -10.73 6.88
C TYR A 81 8.69 -11.83 6.58
N TYR A 82 9.97 -11.44 6.51
CA TYR A 82 11.11 -12.36 6.36
C TYR A 82 11.13 -13.49 7.39
N TRP A 83 10.47 -13.29 8.54
CA TRP A 83 10.39 -14.23 9.65
C TRP A 83 9.34 -15.35 9.46
N ILE A 84 8.39 -15.21 8.52
CA ILE A 84 7.32 -16.20 8.31
C ILE A 84 7.88 -17.59 7.96
N PRO A 85 8.80 -17.75 6.98
CA PRO A 85 9.35 -19.06 6.65
C PRO A 85 10.02 -19.77 7.85
N TYR A 86 10.71 -19.02 8.70
CA TYR A 86 11.32 -19.56 9.92
C TYR A 86 10.26 -20.02 10.92
N THR A 87 9.19 -19.26 11.08
CA THR A 87 8.05 -19.60 11.96
C THR A 87 7.35 -20.87 11.47
N LEU A 88 7.14 -21.01 10.15
CA LEU A 88 6.56 -22.21 9.55
C LEU A 88 7.45 -23.45 9.73
N THR A 89 8.77 -23.25 9.77
CA THR A 89 9.72 -24.35 10.01
C THR A 89 9.68 -24.78 11.46
N GLU A 90 9.76 -23.82 12.39
CA GLU A 90 9.85 -24.07 13.84
C GLU A 90 8.55 -24.66 14.39
N PHE A 91 7.40 -24.05 14.07
CA PHE A 91 6.12 -24.42 14.68
C PHE A 91 5.24 -25.27 13.78
N GLY A 92 5.45 -25.21 12.47
CA GLY A 92 4.67 -25.98 11.49
C GLY A 92 5.39 -27.23 10.99
N GLU A 93 6.66 -27.43 11.39
CA GLU A 93 7.54 -28.49 10.88
C GLU A 93 7.58 -28.54 9.34
N ILE A 94 7.35 -27.40 8.67
CA ILE A 94 7.27 -27.33 7.21
C ILE A 94 8.69 -27.21 6.64
N PRO A 95 9.19 -28.20 5.89
CA PRO A 95 10.55 -28.16 5.38
C PRO A 95 10.69 -27.21 4.18
N PHE A 96 11.93 -26.86 3.89
CA PHE A 96 12.30 -26.26 2.61
C PHE A 96 11.97 -27.22 1.44
N PRO A 97 11.44 -26.74 0.30
CA PRO A 97 11.18 -25.34 -0.08
C PRO A 97 9.76 -24.83 0.25
N PHE A 98 8.92 -25.63 0.90
CA PHE A 98 7.50 -25.33 1.09
C PHE A 98 7.26 -24.16 2.04
N ASN A 99 8.05 -24.04 3.11
CA ASN A 99 7.99 -22.91 4.05
C ASN A 99 8.20 -21.54 3.36
N TYR A 100 9.21 -21.40 2.50
CA TYR A 100 9.47 -20.17 1.75
C TYR A 100 8.41 -19.94 0.68
N THR A 101 7.93 -21.00 0.03
CA THR A 101 6.85 -20.91 -0.95
C THR A 101 5.57 -20.36 -0.30
N LEU A 102 5.17 -20.92 0.85
CA LEU A 102 4.03 -20.44 1.64
C LEU A 102 4.27 -19.01 2.16
N GLY A 103 5.49 -18.70 2.60
CA GLY A 103 5.87 -17.35 2.99
C GLY A 103 5.67 -16.33 1.88
N VAL A 104 6.07 -16.64 0.63
CA VAL A 104 5.82 -15.75 -0.51
C VAL A 104 4.34 -15.71 -0.88
N LEU A 105 3.62 -16.83 -0.84
CA LEU A 105 2.17 -16.87 -1.11
C LEU A 105 1.36 -16.04 -0.11
N PHE A 106 1.90 -15.78 1.09
CA PHE A 106 1.29 -14.87 2.04
C PHE A 106 1.15 -13.44 1.50
N SER A 107 2.01 -13.03 0.55
CA SER A 107 1.89 -11.73 -0.13
C SER A 107 0.53 -11.51 -0.83
N LEU A 108 -0.20 -12.58 -1.18
CA LEU A 108 -1.52 -12.47 -1.80
C LEU A 108 -2.55 -11.83 -0.86
N ILE A 109 -2.38 -12.00 0.45
CA ILE A 109 -3.38 -11.64 1.47
C ILE A 109 -2.87 -10.65 2.51
N ILE A 110 -1.64 -10.18 2.38
CA ILE A 110 -0.94 -9.39 3.41
C ILE A 110 -1.44 -7.94 3.52
N VAL A 111 -2.00 -7.40 2.44
CA VAL A 111 -2.55 -6.04 2.37
C VAL A 111 -3.99 -6.04 1.85
N PRO A 112 -4.92 -6.71 2.56
CA PRO A 112 -6.31 -6.89 2.10
C PRO A 112 -7.03 -5.56 1.88
N GLN A 113 -6.67 -4.50 2.63
CA GLN A 113 -7.23 -3.17 2.47
C GLN A 113 -7.03 -2.58 1.07
N PHE A 114 -5.90 -2.88 0.40
CA PHE A 114 -5.64 -2.37 -0.95
C PHE A 114 -6.41 -3.15 -2.01
N TRP A 115 -6.63 -4.46 -1.79
CA TRP A 115 -7.54 -5.24 -2.63
C TRP A 115 -8.96 -4.69 -2.56
N VAL A 116 -9.48 -4.51 -1.32
CA VAL A 116 -10.82 -3.94 -1.09
C VAL A 116 -10.94 -2.57 -1.74
N PHE A 117 -9.92 -1.73 -1.63
CA PHE A 117 -9.93 -0.40 -2.23
C PHE A 117 -9.97 -0.45 -3.77
N ILE A 118 -9.12 -1.26 -4.41
CA ILE A 118 -9.07 -1.40 -5.88
C ILE A 118 -10.42 -1.90 -6.42
N PHE A 119 -10.97 -2.97 -5.83
CA PHE A 119 -12.24 -3.52 -6.27
C PHE A 119 -13.41 -2.58 -5.98
N GLY A 120 -13.41 -1.94 -4.80
CA GLY A 120 -14.41 -0.93 -4.43
C GLY A 120 -14.43 0.24 -5.41
N HIS A 121 -13.26 0.78 -5.76
CA HIS A 121 -13.13 1.85 -6.73
C HIS A 121 -13.65 1.46 -8.12
N MET A 122 -13.38 0.22 -8.57
CA MET A 122 -13.93 -0.29 -9.83
C MET A 122 -15.45 -0.42 -9.82
N LEU A 123 -16.02 -0.91 -8.72
CA LEU A 123 -17.48 -1.00 -8.58
C LEU A 123 -18.11 0.40 -8.64
N LEU A 124 -17.55 1.37 -7.93
CA LEU A 124 -18.02 2.76 -7.96
C LEU A 124 -18.01 3.36 -9.38
N LYS A 125 -16.98 3.07 -10.19
CA LYS A 125 -16.95 3.47 -11.60
C LYS A 125 -18.09 2.83 -12.40
N LYS A 126 -18.37 1.55 -12.19
CA LYS A 126 -19.48 0.84 -12.88
C LYS A 126 -20.84 1.45 -12.57
N PHE A 127 -21.04 1.95 -11.36
CA PHE A 127 -22.29 2.62 -10.96
C PHE A 127 -22.44 4.04 -11.51
N ASN A 128 -21.50 4.52 -12.34
CA ASN A 128 -21.59 5.80 -13.04
C ASN A 128 -21.92 6.97 -12.10
N PHE A 129 -21.37 6.93 -10.88
CA PHE A 129 -21.44 8.05 -9.95
C PHE A 129 -20.72 9.23 -10.60
N LYS A 130 -21.46 10.04 -11.37
CA LYS A 130 -21.02 11.33 -11.93
C LYS A 130 -20.89 12.30 -10.77
N SER A 131 -19.84 12.11 -9.97
CA SER A 131 -19.55 12.94 -8.82
C SER A 131 -18.84 14.22 -9.27
N SER A 132 -19.55 15.09 -10.00
CA SER A 132 -18.94 16.29 -10.58
C SER A 132 -18.54 17.35 -9.54
N TYR A 133 -19.03 17.25 -8.30
CA TYR A 133 -18.74 18.24 -7.26
C TYR A 133 -17.67 17.81 -6.25
N PHE A 134 -17.65 16.54 -5.83
CA PHE A 134 -16.69 16.06 -4.83
C PHE A 134 -15.29 15.75 -5.39
N VAL A 135 -15.18 15.55 -6.72
CA VAL A 135 -13.92 15.17 -7.40
C VAL A 135 -13.37 16.32 -8.24
N SER A 136 -14.01 17.49 -8.21
CA SER A 136 -13.69 18.62 -9.10
C SER A 136 -12.36 19.30 -8.81
N SER A 137 -11.78 19.08 -7.64
CA SER A 137 -10.48 19.63 -7.22
C SER A 137 -9.59 18.51 -6.72
N THR A 138 -8.34 18.48 -7.21
CA THR A 138 -7.24 17.59 -6.80
C THR A 138 -7.16 17.46 -5.27
N SER A 139 -7.16 18.59 -4.55
CA SER A 139 -7.04 18.58 -3.09
C SER A 139 -8.22 17.86 -2.39
N ARG A 140 -9.46 18.14 -2.84
CA ARG A 140 -10.66 17.50 -2.28
C ARG A 140 -10.70 16.00 -2.58
N ARG A 141 -10.33 15.61 -3.82
CA ARG A 141 -10.20 14.21 -4.22
C ARG A 141 -9.18 13.49 -3.32
N ASN A 142 -8.00 14.08 -3.09
CA ASN A 142 -6.95 13.49 -2.25
C ASN A 142 -7.42 13.29 -0.82
N MET A 143 -8.12 14.28 -0.26
CA MET A 143 -8.67 14.19 1.09
C MET A 143 -9.73 13.08 1.20
N LEU A 144 -10.64 12.98 0.23
CA LEU A 144 -11.67 11.95 0.19
C LEU A 144 -11.09 10.55 0.01
N PHE A 145 -10.11 10.39 -0.89
CA PHE A 145 -9.42 9.12 -1.09
C PHE A 145 -8.62 8.72 0.15
N ALA A 146 -7.94 9.66 0.81
CA ALA A 146 -7.23 9.41 2.06
C ALA A 146 -8.18 8.95 3.16
N LEU A 147 -9.33 9.61 3.30
CA LEU A 147 -10.37 9.22 4.25
C LEU A 147 -10.92 7.84 3.94
N ALA A 148 -11.32 7.60 2.69
CA ALA A 148 -11.87 6.31 2.25
C ALA A 148 -10.87 5.17 2.50
N LEU A 149 -9.60 5.37 2.14
CA LEU A 149 -8.57 4.35 2.32
C LEU A 149 -8.22 4.13 3.79
N THR A 150 -8.25 5.16 4.62
CA THR A 150 -8.10 5.03 6.08
C THR A 150 -9.23 4.21 6.68
N LEU A 151 -10.48 4.45 6.26
CA LEU A 151 -11.63 3.68 6.73
C LEU A 151 -11.51 2.21 6.28
N VAL A 152 -11.15 1.98 5.02
CA VAL A 152 -10.93 0.62 4.50
C VAL A 152 -9.79 -0.07 5.26
N GLU A 153 -8.68 0.62 5.51
CA GLU A 153 -7.56 0.10 6.29
C GLU A 153 -7.96 -0.28 7.72
N TYR A 154 -8.75 0.57 8.37
CA TYR A 154 -9.19 0.37 9.76
C TYR A 154 -10.20 -0.77 9.92
N PHE A 155 -11.15 -0.89 8.98
CA PHE A 155 -12.23 -1.88 9.08
C PHE A 155 -11.93 -3.20 8.37
N THR A 156 -10.92 -3.25 7.49
CA THR A 156 -10.53 -4.52 6.84
C THR A 156 -9.73 -5.37 7.82
N PRO A 157 -10.19 -6.59 8.15
CA PRO A 157 -9.44 -7.49 9.02
C PRO A 157 -8.06 -7.82 8.42
N GLN A 158 -7.02 -7.71 9.25
CA GLN A 158 -5.65 -8.04 8.89
C GLN A 158 -5.10 -9.03 9.94
N GLN A 159 -4.39 -10.07 9.50
CA GLN A 159 -3.76 -11.01 10.43
C GLN A 159 -2.59 -10.34 11.19
N PHE A 160 -1.84 -9.49 10.50
CA PHE A 160 -0.75 -8.70 11.05
C PHE A 160 -0.97 -7.22 10.71
N PRO A 161 -1.65 -6.46 11.58
CA PRO A 161 -2.03 -5.08 11.28
C PRO A 161 -0.79 -4.19 11.22
N ALA A 162 -0.44 -3.78 10.01
CA ALA A 162 0.66 -2.88 9.73
C ALA A 162 0.11 -1.61 9.09
N HIS A 163 -0.65 -0.85 9.89
CA HIS A 163 -1.29 0.38 9.47
C HIS A 163 -0.26 1.44 9.09
N LEU A 164 -0.56 2.21 8.05
CA LEU A 164 0.30 3.29 7.57
C LEU A 164 0.57 4.38 8.63
N GLY A 165 -0.31 4.50 9.64
CA GLY A 165 -0.15 5.39 10.79
C GLY A 165 0.82 4.90 11.87
N HIS A 166 1.12 3.60 11.96
CA HIS A 166 1.99 3.05 13.01
C HIS A 166 3.42 3.63 13.06
N PRO A 167 4.11 3.90 11.93
CA PRO A 167 5.45 4.48 11.95
C PRO A 167 5.56 5.82 12.66
N TRP A 168 4.45 6.55 12.84
CA TRP A 168 4.44 7.80 13.61
C TRP A 168 4.76 7.60 15.09
N LEU A 169 4.59 6.38 15.63
CA LEU A 169 4.87 6.04 17.04
C LEU A 169 6.30 6.35 17.46
N GLN A 170 7.26 6.45 16.53
CA GLN A 170 8.62 6.90 16.82
C GLN A 170 8.67 8.30 17.46
N PHE A 171 7.64 9.13 17.25
CA PHE A 171 7.52 10.47 17.82
C PHE A 171 6.81 10.48 19.17
N SER A 172 6.47 9.31 19.74
CA SER A 172 5.95 9.24 21.10
C SER A 172 6.95 9.87 22.09
N PRO A 173 6.50 10.69 23.06
CA PRO A 173 5.12 11.00 23.43
C PRO A 173 4.52 12.27 22.76
N TYR A 174 5.15 12.84 21.74
CA TYR A 174 4.77 14.13 21.14
C TYR A 174 3.57 14.07 20.18
N LEU A 175 2.84 12.96 20.16
CA LEU A 175 1.66 12.75 19.31
C LEU A 175 0.37 13.19 20.04
N GLY A 176 0.19 14.50 20.22
CA GLY A 176 -0.87 15.06 21.07
C GLY A 176 -2.31 14.63 20.74
N LEU A 177 -2.60 14.30 19.48
CA LEU A 177 -3.93 13.83 19.05
C LEU A 177 -4.11 12.31 19.12
N ALA A 178 -3.05 11.55 19.40
CA ALA A 178 -3.09 10.09 19.48
C ALA A 178 -4.10 9.55 20.52
N PRO A 179 -4.26 10.16 21.73
CA PRO A 179 -5.25 9.67 22.69
C PRO A 179 -6.71 9.77 22.23
N LEU A 180 -7.02 10.69 21.30
CA LEU A 180 -8.39 10.92 20.82
C LEU A 180 -8.72 10.08 19.59
N PHE A 181 -7.80 10.02 18.63
CA PHE A 181 -8.07 9.43 17.32
C PHE A 181 -7.24 8.18 17.03
N GLY A 182 -6.19 7.91 17.80
CA GLY A 182 -5.29 6.78 17.62
C GLY A 182 -4.61 6.73 16.24
N THR A 183 -4.26 5.52 15.82
CA THR A 183 -3.62 5.22 14.52
C THR A 183 -4.39 5.75 13.31
N PRO A 184 -5.74 5.66 13.22
CA PRO A 184 -6.50 6.14 12.06
C PRO A 184 -6.18 7.58 11.62
N LEU A 185 -6.00 8.51 12.56
CA LEU A 185 -5.66 9.89 12.20
C LEU A 185 -4.31 9.97 11.48
N PHE A 186 -3.32 9.24 11.97
CA PHE A 186 -1.98 9.24 11.37
C PHE A 186 -1.96 8.49 10.05
N SER A 187 -2.75 7.43 9.89
CA SER A 187 -2.99 6.79 8.59
C SER A 187 -3.60 7.78 7.59
N PHE A 188 -4.61 8.55 8.01
CA PHE A 188 -5.23 9.59 7.18
C PHE A 188 -4.22 10.65 6.73
N ILE A 189 -3.44 11.20 7.66
CA ILE A 189 -2.39 12.18 7.34
C ILE A 189 -1.38 11.58 6.35
N SER A 190 -0.91 10.36 6.60
CA SER A 190 0.03 9.67 5.70
C SER A 190 -0.54 9.44 4.30
N TYR A 191 -1.77 8.95 4.17
CA TYR A 191 -2.41 8.77 2.87
C TYR A 191 -2.63 10.11 2.16
N TRP A 192 -3.03 11.15 2.89
CA TRP A 192 -3.23 12.46 2.33
C TRP A 192 -1.92 13.06 1.79
N ILE A 193 -0.81 12.93 2.52
CA ILE A 193 0.53 13.32 2.05
C ILE A 193 0.90 12.51 0.81
N ALA A 194 0.73 11.18 0.83
CA ALA A 194 1.06 10.34 -0.31
C ALA A 194 0.29 10.76 -1.57
N PHE A 195 -1.01 11.03 -1.46
CA PHE A 195 -1.82 11.48 -2.59
C PHE A 195 -1.49 12.91 -3.03
N ALA A 196 -1.13 13.80 -2.10
CA ALA A 196 -0.64 15.13 -2.43
C ALA A 196 0.66 15.09 -3.24
N LEU A 197 1.59 14.19 -2.92
CA LEU A 197 2.86 14.02 -3.64
C LEU A 197 2.67 13.55 -5.10
N ILE A 198 1.63 12.77 -5.38
CA ILE A 198 1.32 12.31 -6.74
C ILE A 198 0.59 13.41 -7.54
N GLY A 199 0.00 14.40 -6.86
CA GLY A 199 -0.95 15.33 -7.48
C GLY A 199 -2.24 14.62 -7.88
N PHE A 200 -2.67 13.67 -7.03
CA PHE A 200 -3.74 12.73 -7.35
C PHE A 200 -5.05 13.40 -7.74
#